data_AF-A0A1J5NS57-F1
#
_entry.id   AF-A0A1J5NS57-F1
#
_cell.length_a   1.000
_cell.length_b   1.000
_cell.length_c   1.000
_cell.angle_alpha   90.00
_cell.angle_beta   90.00
_cell.angle_gamma   90.00
#
_symmetry.space_group_name_H-M   'P 1'
#
loop_
_entity.id
_entity.type
_entity.pdbx_description
1 polymer ?
#
loop_
_entity_poly.entity_id
_entity_poly.type
_entity_poly.pdbx_seq_one_letter_code
_entity_poly.pdbx_strand_id
1 'polypeptide(L)'
;MAIYEKRHEPIFTVAVVGPVDLVNKTLCLANRFPNLKLQGCPYAEEAEVANLVRTQHRQVDMILFTGQVAYQRAAMEVTSDTPMLYVPYTISWLYPSLFRLKEKADLTILTIDSFPRTVIEEAYSALGLDSDNIYVQEEQTLGGKDIILNFHRDHYLRGLSSGAITCWRSIYKELVNLGIPCDLSLPTEGPIIETLEKAFLIGESVRNKESQVVVGLIEINNSSLVTSEYDPQRLQLEIYATILDYVKETDGYLITTGLNNFLFFTTRGLFERSTNWGTSMPLLNLIKKRFKLTARVGVGFGLTAQQAGTNALIALNKTRENGDSCCYVLMEDKSILGPLGCAKPVHYELATTDKKVLEQAEAAGISSISLKRVIACMASLGKETFSANDLAPLLGVSLRSTHRFLNQLAGIGYVQVVGEEKLTTKGRPRQLYKLLL
;
A
#
# COMPACT_ATOMS: atom_id res chain seq x y z
N MET A 1 -17.13 -40.16 5.07
CA MET A 1 -15.88 -39.52 4.61
C MET A 1 -16.24 -38.55 3.49
N ALA A 2 -16.53 -37.30 3.83
CA ALA A 2 -16.85 -36.29 2.83
C ALA A 2 -15.55 -35.76 2.23
N ILE A 3 -15.56 -35.70 0.90
CA ILE A 3 -14.49 -35.27 0.02
C ILE A 3 -14.10 -33.83 0.40
N TYR A 4 -12.83 -33.60 0.72
CA TYR A 4 -12.25 -32.26 0.83
C TYR A 4 -12.38 -31.60 -0.54
N GLU A 5 -13.35 -30.68 -0.68
CA GLU A 5 -13.32 -29.69 -1.74
C GLU A 5 -12.00 -28.92 -1.62
N LYS A 6 -11.16 -29.01 -2.66
CA LYS A 6 -10.05 -28.08 -2.87
C LYS A 6 -10.64 -26.67 -2.87
N ARG A 7 -10.58 -25.98 -1.73
CA ARG A 7 -10.78 -24.53 -1.64
C ARG A 7 -9.89 -23.92 -2.71
N HIS A 8 -10.48 -23.23 -3.69
CA HIS A 8 -9.72 -22.46 -4.66
C HIS A 8 -8.91 -21.41 -3.88
N GLU A 9 -7.61 -21.64 -3.76
CA GLU A 9 -6.68 -20.63 -3.27
C GLU A 9 -6.80 -19.40 -4.18
N PRO A 10 -6.93 -18.18 -3.62
CA PRO A 10 -7.03 -16.98 -4.43
C PRO A 10 -5.73 -16.82 -5.22
N ILE A 11 -5.88 -16.73 -6.52
CA ILE A 11 -4.79 -16.72 -7.49
C ILE A 11 -4.26 -15.28 -7.60
N PHE A 12 -3.01 -15.04 -7.21
CA PHE A 12 -2.38 -13.71 -7.30
C PHE A 12 -2.08 -13.41 -8.78
N THR A 13 -2.63 -12.32 -9.31
CA THR A 13 -2.60 -12.00 -10.74
C THR A 13 -1.53 -10.96 -11.04
N VAL A 14 -0.62 -11.27 -11.97
CA VAL A 14 0.50 -10.40 -12.36
C VAL A 14 0.45 -10.12 -13.85
N ALA A 15 0.39 -8.83 -14.24
CA ALA A 15 0.55 -8.44 -15.63
C ALA A 15 2.03 -8.43 -16.01
N VAL A 16 2.40 -9.16 -17.07
CA VAL A 16 3.77 -9.20 -17.60
C VAL A 16 3.87 -8.29 -18.81
N VAL A 17 4.54 -7.16 -18.66
CA VAL A 17 4.70 -6.12 -19.69
C VAL A 17 6.08 -6.21 -20.31
N GLY A 18 6.16 -6.37 -21.62
CA GLY A 18 7.44 -6.58 -22.29
C GLY A 18 7.31 -6.77 -23.79
N PRO A 19 8.44 -6.90 -24.52
CA PRO A 19 8.44 -7.40 -25.88
C PRO A 19 7.87 -8.83 -25.95
N VAL A 20 7.20 -9.16 -27.06
CA VAL A 20 6.44 -10.42 -27.25
C VAL A 20 7.22 -11.68 -26.84
N ASP A 21 8.48 -11.80 -27.24
CA ASP A 21 9.35 -12.94 -26.96
C ASP A 21 9.70 -13.07 -25.48
N LEU A 22 9.96 -11.94 -24.79
CA LEU A 22 10.26 -11.95 -23.36
C LEU A 22 9.01 -12.22 -22.52
N VAL A 23 7.85 -11.70 -22.93
CA VAL A 23 6.57 -12.04 -22.31
C VAL A 23 6.32 -13.55 -22.41
N ASN A 24 6.41 -14.12 -23.61
CA ASN A 24 6.22 -15.56 -23.81
C ASN A 24 7.21 -16.41 -22.99
N LYS A 25 8.49 -16.01 -22.95
CA LYS A 25 9.51 -16.67 -22.12
C LYS A 25 9.14 -16.64 -20.64
N THR A 26 8.69 -15.49 -20.14
CA THR A 26 8.28 -15.29 -18.75
C THR A 26 7.05 -16.14 -18.40
N LEU A 27 6.05 -16.17 -19.29
CA LEU A 27 4.86 -17.02 -19.14
C LEU A 27 5.21 -18.51 -19.08
N CYS A 28 6.19 -18.96 -19.88
CA CYS A 28 6.64 -20.35 -19.85
C CYS A 28 7.33 -20.72 -18.52
N LEU A 29 8.14 -19.81 -17.97
CA LEU A 29 8.83 -20.00 -16.69
C LEU A 29 7.87 -19.97 -15.48
N ALA A 30 6.69 -19.37 -15.65
CA ALA A 30 5.64 -19.28 -14.63
C ALA A 30 5.13 -20.63 -14.13
N ASN A 31 5.27 -21.70 -14.91
CA ASN A 31 4.85 -23.05 -14.53
C ASN A 31 5.49 -23.55 -13.22
N ARG A 32 6.59 -22.92 -12.77
CA ARG A 32 7.25 -23.19 -11.49
C ARG A 32 6.54 -22.56 -10.29
N PHE A 33 5.57 -21.67 -10.52
CA PHE A 33 4.86 -20.86 -9.52
C PHE A 33 3.34 -21.04 -9.66
N PRO A 34 2.75 -22.16 -9.19
CA PRO A 34 1.36 -22.51 -9.44
C PRO A 34 0.33 -21.52 -8.87
N ASN A 35 0.73 -20.71 -7.87
CA ASN A 35 -0.12 -19.73 -7.21
C ASN A 35 0.01 -18.31 -7.83
N LEU A 36 0.81 -18.16 -8.88
CA LEU A 36 0.88 -16.94 -9.70
C LEU A 36 0.13 -17.16 -11.02
N LYS A 37 -0.84 -16.29 -11.31
CA LYS A 37 -1.44 -16.19 -12.65
C LYS A 37 -0.83 -15.02 -13.38
N LEU A 38 -0.03 -15.36 -14.38
CA LEU A 38 0.55 -14.35 -15.25
C LEU A 38 -0.40 -14.04 -16.40
N GLN A 39 -0.58 -12.75 -16.67
CA GLN A 39 -1.29 -12.22 -17.83
C GLN A 39 -0.28 -11.50 -18.73
N GLY A 40 -0.11 -11.98 -19.96
CA GLY A 40 0.80 -11.34 -20.92
C GLY A 40 0.23 -10.03 -21.46
N CYS A 41 1.05 -8.98 -21.46
CA CYS A 41 0.75 -7.66 -22.02
C CYS A 41 1.91 -7.22 -22.93
N PRO A 42 2.02 -7.82 -24.13
CA PRO A 42 3.12 -7.50 -25.03
C PRO A 42 2.99 -6.11 -25.64
N TYR A 43 4.14 -5.46 -25.92
CA TYR A 43 4.22 -4.25 -26.74
C TYR A 43 5.18 -4.44 -27.92
N ALA A 44 4.99 -3.64 -28.98
CA ALA A 44 5.93 -3.56 -30.10
C ALA A 44 6.93 -2.42 -29.90
N GLU A 45 6.43 -1.26 -29.45
CA GLU A 45 7.20 -0.05 -29.19
C GLU A 45 7.07 0.39 -27.73
N GLU A 46 8.16 0.87 -27.13
CA GLU A 46 8.19 1.30 -25.73
C GLU A 46 7.24 2.48 -25.44
N ALA A 47 6.74 3.17 -26.47
CA ALA A 47 5.75 4.25 -26.34
C ALA A 47 4.35 3.74 -25.93
N GLU A 48 4.07 2.46 -26.14
CA GLU A 48 2.79 1.83 -25.80
C GLU A 48 2.68 1.50 -24.29
N VAL A 49 3.82 1.45 -23.59
CA VAL A 49 3.94 0.94 -22.22
C VAL A 49 3.04 1.69 -21.24
N ALA A 50 3.01 3.03 -21.29
CA ALA A 50 2.21 3.82 -20.35
C ALA A 50 0.70 3.54 -20.50
N ASN A 51 0.21 3.33 -21.73
CA ASN A 51 -1.18 3.00 -21.97
C ASN A 51 -1.52 1.59 -21.48
N LEU A 52 -0.64 0.61 -21.70
CA LEU A 52 -0.80 -0.74 -21.15
C LEU A 52 -0.93 -0.70 -19.62
N VAL A 53 -0.04 0.02 -18.94
CA VAL A 53 -0.07 0.15 -17.48
C VAL A 53 -1.35 0.83 -16.99
N ARG A 54 -1.80 1.91 -17.64
CA ARG A 54 -3.08 2.57 -17.30
C ARG A 54 -4.27 1.62 -17.41
N THR A 55 -4.31 0.75 -18.42
CA THR A 55 -5.41 -0.23 -18.55
C THR A 55 -5.35 -1.34 -17.50
N GLN A 56 -4.15 -1.80 -17.14
CA GLN A 56 -3.98 -2.99 -16.31
C GLN A 56 -3.92 -2.70 -14.81
N HIS A 57 -3.46 -1.52 -14.36
CA HIS A 57 -3.14 -1.31 -12.93
C HIS A 57 -4.30 -1.59 -11.97
N ARG A 58 -5.57 -1.49 -12.37
CA ARG A 58 -6.75 -1.82 -11.53
C ARG A 58 -7.30 -3.24 -11.70
N GLN A 59 -6.72 -4.03 -12.60
CA GLN A 59 -7.19 -5.36 -12.97
C GLN A 59 -6.30 -6.48 -12.43
N VAL A 60 -5.09 -6.14 -11.98
CA VAL A 60 -4.07 -7.08 -11.50
C VAL A 60 -3.52 -6.64 -10.15
N ASP A 61 -2.98 -7.59 -9.40
CA ASP A 61 -2.39 -7.34 -8.09
C ASP A 61 -0.95 -6.79 -8.19
N MET A 62 -0.29 -7.01 -9.33
CA MET A 62 1.08 -6.56 -9.59
C MET A 62 1.37 -6.42 -11.09
N ILE A 63 2.30 -5.54 -11.45
CA ILE A 63 2.85 -5.43 -12.80
C ILE A 63 4.33 -5.81 -12.78
N LEU A 64 4.75 -6.70 -13.69
CA LEU A 64 6.14 -7.13 -13.87
C LEU A 64 6.60 -6.72 -15.27
N PHE A 65 7.63 -5.89 -15.35
CA PHE A 65 8.27 -5.50 -16.60
C PHE A 65 9.41 -6.46 -16.92
N THR A 66 9.51 -6.93 -18.16
CA THR A 66 10.60 -7.83 -18.58
C THR A 66 11.96 -7.12 -18.73
N GLY A 67 12.00 -5.79 -18.51
CA GLY A 67 13.22 -4.98 -18.56
C GLY A 67 12.99 -3.59 -17.92
N GLN A 68 14.10 -2.91 -17.60
CA GLN A 68 14.09 -1.68 -16.82
C GLN A 68 13.54 -0.46 -17.59
N VAL A 69 13.82 -0.35 -18.89
CA VAL A 69 13.33 0.75 -19.76
C VAL A 69 11.82 0.94 -19.66
N ALA A 70 11.08 -0.15 -19.84
CA ALA A 70 9.63 -0.11 -19.82
C ALA A 70 9.11 0.30 -18.43
N TYR A 71 9.73 -0.20 -17.36
CA TYR A 71 9.40 0.17 -16.00
C TYR A 71 9.62 1.66 -15.72
N GLN A 72 10.77 2.21 -16.11
CA GLN A 72 11.10 3.62 -15.86
C GLN A 72 10.13 4.55 -16.60
N ARG A 73 9.82 4.25 -17.87
CA ARG A 73 8.81 4.98 -18.64
C ARG A 73 7.44 4.96 -17.96
N ALA A 74 6.99 3.79 -17.54
CA ALA A 74 5.73 3.65 -16.82
C ALA A 74 5.72 4.48 -15.53
N ALA A 75 6.79 4.42 -14.73
CA ALA A 75 6.91 5.14 -13.46
C ALA A 75 6.91 6.67 -13.63
N MET A 76 7.37 7.19 -14.76
CA MET A 76 7.33 8.64 -15.06
C MET A 76 5.96 9.12 -15.54
N GLU A 77 5.21 8.27 -16.25
CA GLU A 77 3.97 8.67 -16.93
C GLU A 77 2.69 8.23 -16.22
N VAL A 78 2.78 7.31 -15.24
CA VAL A 78 1.63 6.70 -14.58
C VAL A 78 1.84 6.66 -13.07
N THR A 79 0.93 7.32 -12.33
CA THR A 79 0.77 7.12 -10.89
C THR A 79 -0.10 5.88 -10.65
N SER A 80 0.46 4.85 -10.02
CA SER A 80 -0.21 3.58 -9.73
C SER A 80 0.03 3.17 -8.29
N ASP A 81 -1.02 2.79 -7.56
CA ASP A 81 -0.91 2.16 -6.23
C ASP A 81 -0.52 0.68 -6.32
N THR A 82 -0.59 0.10 -7.52
CA THR A 82 -0.27 -1.30 -7.80
C THR A 82 1.24 -1.51 -7.82
N PRO A 83 1.79 -2.47 -7.05
CA PRO A 83 3.22 -2.79 -7.05
C PRO A 83 3.76 -3.08 -8.44
N MET A 84 4.92 -2.50 -8.76
CA MET A 84 5.61 -2.66 -10.03
C MET A 84 7.00 -3.26 -9.79
N LEU A 85 7.32 -4.34 -10.50
CA LEU A 85 8.64 -4.99 -10.51
C LEU A 85 9.22 -4.96 -11.91
N TYR A 86 10.53 -5.09 -12.02
CA TYR A 86 11.20 -5.27 -13.32
C TYR A 86 12.31 -6.28 -13.20
N VAL A 87 12.64 -6.94 -14.32
CA VAL A 87 13.82 -7.80 -14.41
C VAL A 87 15.06 -6.89 -14.45
N PRO A 88 15.94 -6.95 -13.44
CA PRO A 88 17.10 -6.06 -13.37
C PRO A 88 18.17 -6.46 -14.37
N TYR A 89 18.96 -5.48 -14.79
CA TYR A 89 20.18 -5.73 -15.55
C TYR A 89 21.23 -6.37 -14.65
N THR A 90 21.70 -7.55 -15.06
CA THR A 90 22.76 -8.28 -14.37
C THR A 90 23.83 -8.74 -15.35
N ILE A 91 25.00 -9.12 -14.85
CA ILE A 91 26.13 -9.61 -15.65
C ILE A 91 25.74 -10.77 -16.59
N SER A 92 24.71 -11.56 -16.21
CA SER A 92 24.27 -12.70 -17.01
C SER A 92 23.59 -12.32 -18.33
N TRP A 93 23.13 -11.08 -18.47
CA TRP A 93 22.64 -10.55 -19.75
C TRP A 93 23.80 -10.25 -20.71
N LEU A 94 24.93 -9.79 -20.17
CA LEU A 94 26.10 -9.39 -20.96
C LEU A 94 26.88 -10.58 -21.51
N TYR A 95 27.02 -11.67 -20.75
CA TYR A 95 27.86 -12.81 -21.18
C TYR A 95 27.45 -13.41 -22.54
N PRO A 96 26.16 -13.72 -22.82
CA PRO A 96 25.77 -14.25 -24.12
C PRO A 96 26.05 -13.26 -25.26
N SER A 97 25.87 -11.97 -25.00
CA SER A 97 26.06 -10.90 -25.98
C SER A 97 27.54 -10.71 -26.31
N LEU A 98 28.40 -10.64 -25.29
CA LEU A 98 29.86 -10.60 -25.44
C LEU A 98 30.37 -11.83 -26.19
N PHE A 99 29.86 -13.02 -25.86
CA PHE A 99 30.25 -14.26 -26.54
C PHE A 99 29.89 -14.24 -28.03
N ARG A 100 28.67 -13.82 -28.39
CA ARG A 100 28.24 -13.71 -29.80
C ARG A 100 28.99 -12.63 -30.57
N LEU A 101 29.37 -11.54 -29.89
CA LEU A 101 30.02 -10.39 -30.50
C LEU A 101 31.54 -10.60 -30.71
N LYS A 102 32.16 -11.50 -29.94
CA LYS A 102 33.61 -11.80 -30.00
C LYS A 102 34.15 -12.09 -31.40
N GLU A 103 33.36 -12.75 -32.25
CA GLU A 103 33.76 -13.11 -33.62
C GLU A 103 33.63 -11.93 -34.61
N LYS A 104 32.99 -10.82 -34.21
CA LYS A 104 32.63 -9.70 -35.07
C LYS A 104 33.25 -8.37 -34.64
N ALA A 105 33.70 -8.27 -33.40
CA ALA A 105 34.20 -7.03 -32.81
C ALA A 105 35.31 -7.31 -31.77
N ASP A 106 36.15 -6.32 -31.54
CA ASP A 106 37.12 -6.32 -30.45
C ASP A 106 36.44 -5.96 -29.14
N LEU A 107 36.34 -6.93 -28.23
CA LEU A 107 35.66 -6.78 -26.95
C LEU A 107 36.35 -5.77 -26.01
N THR A 108 37.57 -5.32 -26.30
CA THR A 108 38.26 -4.31 -25.47
C THR A 108 37.77 -2.88 -25.73
N ILE A 109 37.08 -2.64 -26.85
CA ILE A 109 36.60 -1.31 -27.28
C ILE A 109 35.15 -1.36 -27.75
N LEU A 110 34.21 -1.39 -26.82
CA LEU A 110 32.77 -1.47 -27.12
C LEU A 110 32.00 -0.26 -26.61
N THR A 111 30.83 -0.07 -27.20
CA THR A 111 29.78 0.80 -26.67
C THR A 111 28.66 -0.06 -26.09
N ILE A 112 28.22 0.24 -24.86
CA ILE A 112 27.16 -0.49 -24.16
C ILE A 112 26.13 0.51 -23.62
N ASP A 113 24.84 0.27 -23.86
CA ASP A 113 23.76 1.09 -23.29
C ASP A 113 22.96 0.35 -22.22
N SER A 114 22.14 1.09 -21.46
CA SER A 114 21.15 0.61 -20.48
C SER A 114 21.73 0.01 -19.18
N PHE A 115 22.90 -0.64 -19.23
CA PHE A 115 23.55 -1.20 -18.06
C PHE A 115 24.24 -0.12 -17.20
N PRO A 116 24.15 -0.19 -15.86
CA PRO A 116 25.03 0.57 -14.98
C PRO A 116 26.50 0.20 -15.22
N ARG A 117 27.40 1.18 -15.15
CA ARG A 117 28.84 0.95 -15.33
C ARG A 117 29.39 -0.12 -14.37
N THR A 118 28.88 -0.18 -13.15
CA THR A 118 29.28 -1.19 -12.15
C THR A 118 29.01 -2.62 -12.61
N VAL A 119 27.89 -2.88 -13.30
CA VAL A 119 27.55 -4.21 -13.83
C VAL A 119 28.48 -4.59 -14.98
N ILE A 120 28.89 -3.61 -15.79
CA ILE A 120 29.84 -3.82 -16.89
C ILE A 120 31.23 -4.14 -16.33
N GLU A 121 31.72 -3.34 -15.38
CA GLU A 121 33.01 -3.55 -14.72
C GLU A 121 33.08 -4.93 -14.06
N GLU A 122 32.02 -5.35 -13.37
CA GLU A 122 31.91 -6.69 -12.79
C GLU A 122 31.97 -7.80 -13.86
N ALA A 123 31.21 -7.66 -14.95
CA ALA A 123 31.20 -8.64 -16.03
C ALA A 123 32.57 -8.78 -16.72
N TYR A 124 33.26 -7.66 -16.97
CA TYR A 124 34.59 -7.66 -17.58
C TYR A 124 35.64 -8.24 -16.64
N SER A 125 35.61 -7.84 -15.36
CA SER A 125 36.49 -8.40 -14.33
C SER A 125 36.33 -9.93 -14.21
N ALA A 126 35.09 -10.42 -14.21
CA ALA A 126 34.81 -11.86 -14.16
C ALA A 126 35.31 -12.65 -15.38
N LEU A 127 35.44 -11.98 -16.53
CA LEU A 127 36.02 -12.54 -17.76
C LEU A 127 37.54 -12.38 -17.85
N GLY A 128 38.17 -11.68 -16.90
CA GLY A 128 39.59 -11.32 -16.97
C GLY A 128 39.91 -10.30 -18.06
N LEU A 129 38.94 -9.44 -18.42
CA LEU A 129 39.06 -8.38 -19.42
C LEU A 129 39.11 -7.01 -18.73
N ASP A 130 39.72 -6.05 -19.42
CA ASP A 130 39.75 -4.65 -18.99
C ASP A 130 38.54 -3.89 -19.56
N SER A 131 37.94 -3.02 -18.75
CA SER A 131 36.76 -2.22 -19.10
C SER A 131 37.07 -0.73 -19.35
N ASP A 132 38.34 -0.33 -19.31
CA ASP A 132 38.78 1.07 -19.43
C ASP A 132 38.28 1.76 -20.71
N ASN A 133 38.28 1.04 -21.85
CA ASN A 133 37.84 1.57 -23.14
C ASN A 133 36.41 1.14 -23.51
N ILE A 134 35.60 0.80 -22.51
CA ILE A 134 34.17 0.51 -22.70
C ILE A 134 33.36 1.76 -22.43
N TYR A 135 32.76 2.31 -23.49
CA TYR A 135 31.93 3.50 -23.40
C TYR A 135 30.50 3.11 -23.01
N VAL A 136 29.97 3.75 -21.98
CA VAL A 136 28.67 3.38 -21.39
C VAL A 136 27.69 4.55 -21.49
N GLN A 137 26.51 4.27 -22.03
CA GLN A 137 25.36 5.18 -21.97
C GLN A 137 24.34 4.63 -20.97
N GLU A 138 24.44 5.06 -19.71
CA GLU A 138 23.52 4.63 -18.66
C GLU A 138 22.12 5.22 -18.90
N GLU A 139 21.10 4.39 -18.69
CA GLU A 139 19.68 4.67 -18.97
C GLU A 139 19.10 5.88 -18.21
N GLN A 140 19.84 6.49 -17.28
CA GLN A 140 19.35 7.56 -16.40
C GLN A 140 19.14 8.90 -17.11
N THR A 141 19.71 9.09 -18.30
CA THR A 141 19.42 10.25 -19.13
C THR A 141 18.43 9.82 -20.19
N LEU A 142 17.23 10.41 -20.15
CA LEU A 142 16.13 10.31 -21.13
C LEU A 142 16.55 10.76 -22.55
N GLY A 143 17.58 10.13 -23.09
CA GLY A 143 17.88 10.21 -24.49
C GLY A 143 16.87 9.36 -25.22
N GLY A 144 16.02 9.97 -26.05
CA GLY A 144 15.17 9.22 -26.97
C GLY A 144 16.03 8.27 -27.83
N LYS A 145 15.36 7.36 -28.56
CA LYS A 145 15.99 6.37 -29.46
C LYS A 145 17.18 6.93 -30.25
N ASP A 146 17.06 8.15 -30.75
CA ASP A 146 18.08 8.83 -31.55
C ASP A 146 19.39 9.12 -30.80
N ILE A 147 19.33 9.43 -29.50
CA ILE A 147 20.53 9.74 -28.71
C ILE A 147 21.37 8.48 -28.51
N ILE A 148 20.74 7.36 -28.15
CA ILE A 148 21.43 6.09 -27.99
C ILE A 148 21.94 5.58 -29.35
N LEU A 149 21.14 5.70 -30.42
CA LEU A 149 21.59 5.34 -31.76
C LEU A 149 22.82 6.15 -32.21
N ASN A 150 22.80 7.47 -32.03
CA ASN A 150 23.92 8.34 -32.38
C ASN A 150 25.14 8.06 -31.49
N PHE A 151 24.95 7.74 -30.21
CA PHE A 151 26.03 7.32 -29.31
C PHE A 151 26.81 6.13 -29.90
N HIS A 152 26.14 5.04 -30.25
CA HIS A 152 26.81 3.87 -30.85
C HIS A 152 27.43 4.22 -32.22
N ARG A 153 26.66 4.89 -33.08
CA ARG A 153 27.09 5.21 -34.44
C ARG A 153 28.34 6.09 -34.48
N ASP A 154 28.36 7.15 -33.68
CA ASP A 154 29.44 8.13 -33.71
C ASP A 154 30.74 7.56 -33.13
N HIS A 155 30.67 6.70 -32.10
CA HIS A 155 31.85 6.01 -31.58
C HIS A 155 32.43 5.03 -32.61
N TYR A 156 31.56 4.30 -33.31
CA TYR A 156 32.00 3.37 -34.36
C TYR A 156 32.64 4.11 -35.55
N LEU A 157 31.98 5.16 -36.07
CA LEU A 157 32.48 5.94 -37.20
C LEU A 157 33.81 6.66 -36.90
N ARG A 158 34.07 6.99 -35.64
CA ARG A 158 35.34 7.60 -35.18
C ARG A 158 36.43 6.57 -34.89
N GLY A 159 36.14 5.28 -35.00
CA GLY A 159 37.09 4.21 -34.64
C GLY A 159 37.35 4.07 -33.14
N LEU A 160 36.51 4.68 -32.29
CA LEU A 160 36.59 4.57 -30.82
C LEU A 160 35.94 3.29 -30.30
N SER A 161 35.14 2.62 -31.13
CA SER A 161 34.50 1.36 -30.80
C SER A 161 34.49 0.42 -31.99
N SER A 162 34.69 -0.87 -31.73
CA SER A 162 34.62 -1.95 -32.72
C SER A 162 33.20 -2.53 -32.87
N GLY A 163 32.29 -2.24 -31.93
CA GLY A 163 30.94 -2.77 -31.92
C GLY A 163 30.08 -2.30 -30.75
N ALA A 164 28.81 -2.70 -30.75
CA ALA A 164 27.82 -2.22 -29.80
C ALA A 164 27.03 -3.37 -29.13
N ILE A 165 26.71 -3.21 -27.84
CA ILE A 165 25.73 -4.03 -27.14
C ILE A 165 24.58 -3.13 -26.71
N THR A 166 23.36 -3.48 -27.12
CA THR A 166 22.16 -2.70 -26.81
C THR A 166 21.06 -3.55 -26.21
N CYS A 167 20.25 -2.98 -25.32
CA CYS A 167 19.01 -3.60 -24.84
C CYS A 167 17.79 -3.20 -25.69
N TRP A 168 17.94 -2.26 -26.62
CA TRP A 168 16.86 -1.71 -27.41
C TRP A 168 16.75 -2.43 -28.75
N ARG A 169 15.64 -3.12 -28.98
CA ARG A 169 15.40 -3.85 -30.22
C ARG A 169 15.33 -2.94 -31.43
N SER A 170 14.77 -1.74 -31.26
CA SER A 170 14.69 -0.74 -32.31
C SER A 170 16.08 -0.26 -32.71
N ILE A 171 16.99 -0.04 -31.76
CA ILE A 171 18.37 0.38 -32.01
C ILE A 171 19.20 -0.75 -32.63
N TYR A 172 19.07 -1.97 -32.12
CA TYR A 172 19.72 -3.14 -32.71
C TYR A 172 19.43 -3.28 -34.21
N LYS A 173 18.16 -3.14 -34.62
CA LYS A 173 17.78 -3.20 -36.04
C LYS A 173 18.46 -2.10 -36.88
N GLU A 174 18.52 -0.88 -36.36
CA GLU A 174 19.18 0.24 -37.06
C GLU A 174 20.69 0.01 -37.20
N LEU A 175 21.36 -0.45 -36.14
CA LEU A 175 22.80 -0.75 -36.16
C LEU A 175 23.13 -1.86 -37.18
N VAL A 176 22.32 -2.93 -37.23
CA VAL A 176 22.45 -3.98 -38.24
C VAL A 176 22.27 -3.42 -39.65
N ASN A 177 21.27 -2.56 -39.88
CA ASN A 177 21.03 -1.94 -41.20
C ASN A 177 22.20 -1.03 -41.62
N LEU A 178 22.87 -0.39 -40.65
CA LEU A 178 24.07 0.43 -40.88
C LEU A 178 25.36 -0.40 -41.04
N GLY A 179 25.29 -1.72 -40.90
CA GLY A 179 26.45 -2.61 -41.00
C GLY A 179 27.40 -2.53 -39.80
N ILE A 180 26.95 -2.00 -38.66
CA ILE A 180 27.75 -1.87 -37.44
C ILE A 180 27.69 -3.21 -36.68
N PRO A 181 28.83 -3.82 -36.30
CA PRO A 181 28.84 -5.02 -35.47
C PRO A 181 28.12 -4.76 -34.14
N CYS A 182 27.01 -5.47 -33.91
CA CYS A 182 26.24 -5.31 -32.69
C CYS A 182 25.53 -6.58 -32.25
N ASP A 183 25.15 -6.61 -30.97
CA ASP A 183 24.33 -7.67 -30.39
C ASP A 183 23.21 -7.11 -29.50
N LEU A 184 22.06 -7.79 -29.49
CA LEU A 184 20.91 -7.45 -28.65
C LEU A 184 21.02 -8.21 -27.32
N SER A 185 21.25 -7.48 -26.24
CA SER A 185 21.30 -8.02 -24.89
C SER A 185 19.90 -8.32 -24.37
N LEU A 186 19.67 -9.57 -23.96
CA LEU A 186 18.39 -10.06 -23.47
C LEU A 186 18.59 -10.82 -22.15
N PRO A 187 17.59 -10.83 -21.25
CA PRO A 187 17.69 -11.56 -19.99
C PRO A 187 17.85 -13.07 -20.21
N THR A 188 18.78 -13.66 -19.46
CA THR A 188 18.80 -15.10 -19.22
C THR A 188 17.64 -15.51 -18.32
N GLU A 189 17.40 -16.81 -18.15
CA GLU A 189 16.27 -17.28 -17.33
C GLU A 189 16.42 -16.91 -15.84
N GLY A 190 17.64 -16.89 -15.31
CA GLY A 190 17.91 -16.65 -13.89
C GLY A 190 17.26 -15.37 -13.35
N PRO A 191 17.58 -14.19 -13.91
CA PRO A 191 16.97 -12.92 -13.47
C PRO A 191 15.45 -12.89 -13.60
N ILE A 192 14.88 -13.56 -14.62
CA ILE A 192 13.43 -13.67 -14.79
C ILE A 192 12.84 -14.51 -13.65
N ILE A 193 13.45 -15.65 -13.33
CA ILE A 193 13.03 -16.54 -12.25
C ILE A 193 13.12 -15.82 -10.91
N GLU A 194 14.23 -15.16 -10.60
CA GLU A 194 14.39 -14.39 -9.36
C GLU A 194 13.34 -13.28 -9.23
N THR A 195 12.96 -12.64 -10.35
CA THR A 195 11.92 -11.62 -10.35
C THR A 195 10.53 -12.23 -10.12
N LEU A 196 10.26 -13.41 -10.67
CA LEU A 196 9.02 -14.17 -10.40
C LEU A 196 8.97 -14.67 -8.95
N GLU A 197 10.08 -15.10 -8.36
CA GLU A 197 10.18 -15.45 -6.95
C GLU A 197 9.87 -14.24 -6.06
N LYS A 198 10.42 -13.06 -6.38
CA LYS A 198 10.08 -11.82 -5.68
C LYS A 198 8.59 -11.48 -5.80
N ALA A 199 8.02 -11.61 -7.00
CA ALA A 199 6.58 -11.39 -7.21
C ALA A 199 5.74 -12.34 -6.35
N PHE A 200 6.11 -13.61 -6.30
CA PHE A 200 5.48 -14.62 -5.45
C PHE A 200 5.56 -14.25 -3.97
N LEU A 201 6.75 -13.91 -3.46
CA LEU A 201 6.94 -13.54 -2.04
C LEU A 201 6.14 -12.30 -1.63
N ILE A 202 6.01 -11.32 -2.51
CA ILE A 202 5.17 -10.14 -2.26
C ILE A 202 3.69 -10.54 -2.20
N GLY A 203 3.22 -11.37 -3.13
CA GLY A 203 1.85 -11.92 -3.09
C GLY A 203 1.56 -12.70 -1.81
N GLU A 204 2.50 -13.57 -1.39
CA GLU A 204 2.44 -14.31 -0.12
C GLU A 204 2.38 -13.36 1.08
N SER A 205 3.17 -12.27 1.08
CA SER A 205 3.17 -11.27 2.15
C SER A 205 1.82 -10.58 2.29
N VAL A 206 1.19 -10.18 1.17
CA VAL A 206 -0.15 -9.59 1.17
C VAL A 206 -1.17 -10.58 1.75
N ARG A 207 -1.13 -11.85 1.33
CA ARG A 207 -2.02 -12.90 1.88
C ARG A 207 -1.81 -13.15 3.37
N ASN A 208 -0.56 -13.16 3.82
CA ASN A 208 -0.23 -13.36 5.23
C ASN A 208 -0.79 -12.21 6.09
N LYS A 209 -0.80 -10.97 5.58
CA LYS A 209 -1.48 -9.86 6.26
C LYS A 209 -2.98 -10.09 6.37
N GLU A 210 -3.65 -10.57 5.32
CA GLU A 210 -5.10 -10.85 5.41
C GLU A 210 -5.45 -11.94 6.43
N SER A 211 -4.56 -12.93 6.60
CA SER A 211 -4.74 -14.07 7.52
C SER A 211 -4.42 -13.73 8.98
N GLN A 212 -3.96 -12.50 9.26
CA GLN A 212 -3.57 -12.04 10.58
C GLN A 212 -4.76 -12.10 11.56
N VAL A 213 -4.48 -12.51 12.81
CA VAL A 213 -5.51 -12.68 13.84
C VAL A 213 -6.07 -11.33 14.27
N VAL A 214 -7.39 -11.25 14.30
CA VAL A 214 -8.16 -10.12 14.82
C VAL A 214 -8.97 -10.58 16.01
N VAL A 215 -8.86 -9.85 17.12
CA VAL A 215 -9.73 -10.01 18.29
C VAL A 215 -10.60 -8.77 18.41
N GLY A 216 -11.90 -8.97 18.55
CA GLY A 216 -12.84 -7.91 18.87
C GLY A 216 -13.48 -8.12 20.24
N LEU A 217 -13.59 -7.06 21.01
CA LEU A 217 -14.27 -7.00 22.29
C LEU A 217 -15.49 -6.09 22.15
N ILE A 218 -16.65 -6.57 22.57
CA ILE A 218 -17.92 -5.84 22.50
C ILE A 218 -18.46 -5.69 23.92
N GLU A 219 -18.72 -4.45 24.34
CA GLU A 219 -19.40 -4.13 25.59
C GLU A 219 -20.73 -3.43 25.28
N ILE A 220 -21.84 -4.00 25.75
CA ILE A 220 -23.17 -3.41 25.58
C ILE A 220 -23.56 -2.63 26.83
N ASN A 221 -23.88 -1.35 26.66
CA ASN A 221 -24.46 -0.56 27.74
C ASN A 221 -25.96 -0.83 27.80
N ASN A 222 -26.35 -1.75 28.68
CA ASN A 222 -27.75 -1.98 29.02
C ASN A 222 -28.07 -1.27 30.35
N SER A 223 -28.46 0.00 30.27
CA SER A 223 -28.91 0.79 31.44
C SER A 223 -30.43 0.79 31.60
N SER A 224 -31.15 -0.06 30.85
CA SER A 224 -32.61 -0.09 30.87
C SER A 224 -33.11 -0.68 32.19
N LEU A 225 -33.74 0.15 33.02
CA LEU A 225 -34.61 -0.27 34.12
C LEU A 225 -35.82 -0.98 33.52
N VAL A 226 -35.80 -2.31 33.47
CA VAL A 226 -36.94 -3.12 33.01
C VAL A 226 -37.76 -3.55 34.22
N THR A 227 -39.08 -3.41 34.11
CA THR A 227 -40.09 -3.58 35.18
C THR A 227 -40.58 -5.03 35.36
N SER A 228 -40.08 -6.00 34.57
CA SER A 228 -40.45 -7.43 34.63
C SER A 228 -39.20 -8.33 34.64
N GLU A 229 -39.28 -9.53 35.25
CA GLU A 229 -38.15 -10.48 35.36
C GLU A 229 -37.83 -11.22 34.05
N TYR A 230 -38.80 -11.38 33.13
CA TYR A 230 -38.65 -12.23 31.93
C TYR A 230 -38.21 -11.48 30.66
N ASP A 231 -38.55 -10.19 30.54
CA ASP A 231 -38.16 -9.37 29.39
C ASP A 231 -36.64 -9.16 29.24
N PRO A 232 -35.85 -9.04 30.32
CA PRO A 232 -34.38 -8.91 30.24
C PRO A 232 -33.71 -10.13 29.62
N GLN A 233 -34.19 -11.34 29.93
CA GLN A 233 -33.60 -12.59 29.42
C GLN A 233 -33.87 -12.75 27.92
N ARG A 234 -35.07 -12.39 27.45
CA ARG A 234 -35.40 -12.39 26.02
C ARG A 234 -34.54 -11.39 25.25
N LEU A 235 -34.39 -10.17 25.77
CA LEU A 235 -33.54 -9.15 25.16
C LEU A 235 -32.08 -9.63 25.02
N GLN A 236 -31.55 -10.32 26.04
CA GLN A 236 -30.20 -10.88 25.99
C GLN A 236 -30.03 -11.93 24.88
N LEU A 237 -31.02 -12.83 24.70
CA LEU A 237 -30.99 -13.83 23.63
C LEU A 237 -31.01 -13.17 22.24
N GLU A 238 -31.82 -12.13 22.05
CA GLU A 238 -31.88 -11.41 20.77
C GLU A 238 -30.59 -10.65 20.46
N ILE A 239 -29.97 -10.05 21.49
CA ILE A 239 -28.67 -9.41 21.40
C ILE A 239 -27.60 -10.43 21.01
N TYR A 240 -27.54 -11.56 21.71
CA TYR A 240 -26.59 -12.63 21.42
C TYR A 240 -26.74 -13.14 19.98
N ALA A 241 -27.97 -13.43 19.55
CA ALA A 241 -28.25 -13.86 18.18
C ALA A 241 -27.78 -12.83 17.15
N THR A 242 -28.03 -11.54 17.39
CA THR A 242 -27.60 -10.45 16.49
C THR A 242 -26.08 -10.35 16.38
N ILE A 243 -25.35 -10.50 17.49
CA ILE A 243 -23.88 -10.51 17.46
C ILE A 243 -23.36 -11.77 16.79
N LEU A 244 -23.97 -12.92 17.06
CA LEU A 244 -23.60 -14.20 16.44
C LEU A 244 -23.75 -14.15 14.92
N ASP A 245 -24.84 -13.58 14.41
CA ASP A 245 -25.06 -13.39 12.98
C ASP A 245 -23.97 -12.51 12.35
N TYR A 246 -23.63 -11.39 12.97
CA TYR A 246 -22.52 -10.54 12.51
C TYR A 246 -21.17 -11.28 12.51
N VAL A 247 -20.86 -12.02 13.59
CA VAL A 247 -19.60 -12.76 13.67
C VAL A 247 -19.54 -13.86 12.62
N LYS A 248 -20.67 -14.52 12.34
CA LYS A 248 -20.80 -15.52 11.27
C LYS A 248 -20.58 -14.91 9.88
N GLU A 249 -21.09 -13.71 9.61
CA GLU A 249 -20.82 -12.97 8.36
C GLU A 249 -19.33 -12.69 8.16
N THR A 250 -18.58 -12.53 9.27
CA THR A 250 -17.12 -12.36 9.25
C THR A 250 -16.33 -13.67 9.33
N ASP A 251 -16.95 -14.83 9.12
CA ASP A 251 -16.39 -16.18 9.31
C ASP A 251 -15.58 -16.29 10.62
N GLY A 252 -16.14 -15.72 11.68
CA GLY A 252 -15.51 -15.60 12.99
C GLY A 252 -16.05 -16.57 14.03
N TYR A 253 -15.43 -16.55 15.21
CA TYR A 253 -15.83 -17.33 16.37
C TYR A 253 -16.20 -16.41 17.54
N LEU A 254 -17.37 -16.62 18.16
CA LEU A 254 -17.91 -15.80 19.24
C LEU A 254 -17.80 -16.51 20.60
N ILE A 255 -17.33 -15.79 21.62
CA ILE A 255 -17.30 -16.19 23.02
C ILE A 255 -18.02 -15.15 23.85
N THR A 256 -18.89 -15.59 24.74
CA THR A 256 -19.53 -14.73 25.75
C THR A 256 -18.67 -14.72 27.01
N THR A 257 -18.20 -13.54 27.44
CA THR A 257 -17.34 -13.38 28.63
C THR A 257 -18.10 -12.80 29.84
N GLY A 258 -19.32 -12.33 29.62
CA GLY A 258 -20.24 -11.87 30.65
C GLY A 258 -21.59 -11.50 30.05
N LEU A 259 -22.53 -11.05 30.87
CA LEU A 259 -23.92 -10.78 30.47
C LEU A 259 -24.04 -9.83 29.26
N ASN A 260 -23.18 -8.80 29.21
CA ASN A 260 -23.16 -7.77 28.17
C ASN A 260 -21.78 -7.68 27.47
N ASN A 261 -20.92 -8.66 27.68
CA ASN A 261 -19.54 -8.66 27.20
C ASN A 261 -19.29 -9.84 26.29
N PHE A 262 -18.81 -9.56 25.09
CA PHE A 262 -18.56 -10.55 24.06
C PHE A 262 -17.15 -10.37 23.50
N LEU A 263 -16.57 -11.48 23.09
CA LEU A 263 -15.29 -11.55 22.43
C LEU A 263 -15.47 -12.32 21.12
N PHE A 264 -14.97 -11.78 20.01
CA PHE A 264 -14.93 -12.52 18.76
C PHE A 264 -13.52 -12.59 18.17
N PHE A 265 -13.28 -13.66 17.43
CA PHE A 265 -12.08 -13.86 16.62
C PHE A 265 -12.46 -13.86 15.14
N THR A 266 -11.62 -13.26 14.31
CA THR A 266 -11.70 -13.35 12.85
C THR A 266 -10.30 -13.10 12.28
N THR A 267 -10.19 -12.94 10.96
CA THR A 267 -8.96 -12.53 10.27
C THR A 267 -9.08 -11.11 9.74
N ARG A 268 -7.94 -10.45 9.55
CA ARG A 268 -7.85 -9.05 9.10
C ARG A 268 -8.65 -8.78 7.84
N GLY A 269 -8.47 -9.61 6.81
CA GLY A 269 -9.14 -9.39 5.52
C GLY A 269 -10.67 -9.46 5.63
N LEU A 270 -11.20 -10.36 6.47
CA LEU A 270 -12.64 -10.49 6.68
C LEU A 270 -13.22 -9.32 7.48
N PHE A 271 -12.51 -8.88 8.53
CA PHE A 271 -12.91 -7.72 9.31
C PHE A 271 -12.85 -6.42 8.51
N GLU A 272 -11.80 -6.21 7.72
CA GLU A 272 -11.67 -5.02 6.88
C GLU A 272 -12.79 -4.99 5.83
N ARG A 273 -13.10 -6.10 5.18
CA ARG A 273 -14.24 -6.19 4.23
C ARG A 273 -15.58 -5.87 4.90
N SER A 274 -15.84 -6.43 6.09
CA SER A 274 -17.12 -6.19 6.79
C SER A 274 -17.28 -4.74 7.27
N THR A 275 -16.17 -4.06 7.54
CA THR A 275 -16.15 -2.64 7.96
C THR A 275 -15.98 -1.65 6.81
N ASN A 276 -15.97 -2.13 5.56
CA ASN A 276 -15.62 -1.33 4.38
C ASN A 276 -14.28 -0.59 4.58
N TRP A 277 -13.23 -1.37 4.86
CA TRP A 277 -11.87 -0.93 5.16
C TRP A 277 -11.81 0.13 6.26
N GLY A 278 -12.57 -0.09 7.32
CA GLY A 278 -12.58 0.75 8.51
C GLY A 278 -13.40 2.04 8.42
N THR A 279 -14.19 2.22 7.37
CA THR A 279 -15.07 3.41 7.22
C THR A 279 -16.42 3.25 7.91
N SER A 280 -16.82 2.03 8.25
CA SER A 280 -18.11 1.72 8.87
C SER A 280 -17.98 0.69 9.98
N MET A 281 -18.99 0.63 10.85
CA MET A 281 -19.12 -0.46 11.83
C MET A 281 -20.58 -0.95 11.84
N PRO A 282 -20.93 -1.96 11.01
CA PRO A 282 -22.30 -2.44 10.84
C PRO A 282 -22.95 -2.91 12.15
N LEU A 283 -22.18 -3.59 13.01
CA LEU A 283 -22.67 -4.12 14.28
C LEU A 283 -23.22 -3.01 15.20
N LEU A 284 -22.52 -1.88 15.31
CA LEU A 284 -22.98 -0.74 16.11
C LEU A 284 -24.30 -0.17 15.59
N ASN A 285 -24.43 -0.07 14.26
CA ASN A 285 -25.65 0.40 13.61
C ASN A 285 -26.83 -0.55 13.85
N LEU A 286 -26.59 -1.87 13.78
CA LEU A 286 -27.57 -2.92 14.08
C LEU A 286 -28.09 -2.81 15.52
N ILE A 287 -27.18 -2.78 16.50
CA ILE A 287 -27.53 -2.70 17.93
C ILE A 287 -28.35 -1.44 18.22
N LYS A 288 -27.91 -0.28 17.71
CA LYS A 288 -28.60 0.99 17.90
C LYS A 288 -29.99 1.01 17.27
N LYS A 289 -30.14 0.49 16.05
CA LYS A 289 -31.42 0.51 15.34
C LYS A 289 -32.44 -0.43 15.96
N ARG A 290 -32.04 -1.67 16.25
CA ARG A 290 -32.90 -2.78 16.69
C ARG A 290 -33.26 -2.68 18.17
N PHE A 291 -32.28 -2.42 19.04
CA PHE A 291 -32.49 -2.48 20.49
C PHE A 291 -32.54 -1.11 21.17
N LYS A 292 -32.24 -0.02 20.44
CA LYS A 292 -32.08 1.33 21.01
C LYS A 292 -31.03 1.41 22.12
N LEU A 293 -30.08 0.46 22.12
CA LEU A 293 -28.95 0.42 23.04
C LEU A 293 -27.69 1.00 22.37
N THR A 294 -26.71 1.31 23.20
CA THR A 294 -25.38 1.72 22.76
C THR A 294 -24.36 0.62 23.08
N ALA A 295 -23.38 0.43 22.21
CA ALA A 295 -22.32 -0.54 22.40
C ALA A 295 -20.95 0.06 22.09
N ARG A 296 -19.94 -0.41 22.80
CA ARG A 296 -18.54 -0.07 22.56
C ARG A 296 -17.83 -1.28 21.97
N VAL A 297 -17.01 -1.06 20.95
CA VAL A 297 -16.25 -2.13 20.30
C VAL A 297 -14.77 -1.78 20.22
N GLY A 298 -13.92 -2.57 20.85
CA GLY A 298 -12.48 -2.48 20.70
C GLY A 298 -11.96 -3.63 19.85
N VAL A 299 -11.24 -3.33 18.78
CA VAL A 299 -10.68 -4.33 17.88
C VAL A 299 -9.17 -4.23 17.91
N GLY A 300 -8.49 -5.37 17.93
CA GLY A 300 -7.04 -5.45 17.94
C GLY A 300 -6.53 -6.40 16.89
N PHE A 301 -5.60 -5.93 16.06
CA PHE A 301 -4.86 -6.79 15.14
C PHE A 301 -3.56 -7.21 15.80
N GLY A 302 -3.11 -8.43 15.54
CA GLY A 302 -1.85 -8.91 16.09
C GLY A 302 -1.29 -10.08 15.30
N LEU A 303 0.03 -10.22 15.33
CA LEU A 303 0.71 -11.39 14.78
C LEU A 303 0.43 -12.64 15.62
N THR A 304 0.04 -12.46 16.88
CA THR A 304 -0.40 -13.52 17.80
C THR A 304 -1.76 -13.19 18.42
N ALA A 305 -2.50 -14.21 18.86
CA ALA A 305 -3.77 -14.03 19.56
C ALA A 305 -3.62 -13.19 20.85
N GLN A 306 -2.49 -13.34 21.55
CA GLN A 306 -2.18 -12.53 22.74
C GLN A 306 -2.05 -11.05 22.36
N GLN A 307 -1.25 -10.73 21.34
CA GLN A 307 -1.05 -9.34 20.90
C GLN A 307 -2.37 -8.73 20.42
N ALA A 308 -3.14 -9.46 19.62
CA ALA A 308 -4.45 -9.03 19.13
C ALA A 308 -5.41 -8.75 20.30
N GLY A 309 -5.47 -9.64 21.29
CA GLY A 309 -6.29 -9.47 22.49
C GLY A 309 -5.87 -8.26 23.34
N THR A 310 -4.55 -8.06 23.57
CA THR A 310 -4.04 -6.87 24.25
C THR A 310 -4.40 -5.59 23.49
N ASN A 311 -4.23 -5.60 22.16
CA ASN A 311 -4.57 -4.46 21.32
C ASN A 311 -6.08 -4.15 21.37
N ALA A 312 -6.94 -5.17 21.35
CA ALA A 312 -8.39 -5.02 21.43
C ALA A 312 -8.82 -4.40 22.76
N LEU A 313 -8.17 -4.79 23.87
CA LEU A 313 -8.43 -4.20 25.19
C LEU A 313 -8.04 -2.71 25.24
N ILE A 314 -6.89 -2.35 24.68
CA ILE A 314 -6.47 -0.93 24.59
C ILE A 314 -7.46 -0.14 23.75
N ALA A 315 -7.86 -0.66 22.59
CA ALA A 315 -8.85 -0.04 21.72
C ALA A 315 -10.21 0.12 22.40
N LEU A 316 -10.66 -0.90 23.14
CA LEU A 316 -11.90 -0.85 23.93
C LEU A 316 -11.81 0.23 25.01
N ASN A 317 -10.70 0.31 25.76
CA ASN A 317 -10.52 1.39 26.73
C ASN A 317 -10.59 2.77 26.07
N LYS A 318 -10.09 2.92 24.84
CA LYS A 318 -10.17 4.18 24.09
C LYS A 318 -11.60 4.61 23.77
N THR A 319 -12.51 3.67 23.56
CA THR A 319 -13.94 3.98 23.32
C THR A 319 -14.55 4.72 24.52
N ARG A 320 -14.16 4.35 25.75
CA ARG A 320 -14.69 4.92 27.00
C ARG A 320 -14.38 6.41 27.17
N GLU A 321 -13.34 6.90 26.48
CA GLU A 321 -12.97 8.33 26.49
C GLU A 321 -13.78 9.18 25.51
N ASN A 322 -14.36 8.57 24.46
CA ASN A 322 -14.89 9.30 23.29
C ASN A 322 -16.37 8.95 22.95
N GLY A 323 -17.09 8.25 23.84
CA GLY A 323 -18.55 8.09 23.78
C GLY A 323 -19.09 6.68 24.06
N ASP A 324 -20.42 6.56 24.09
CA ASP A 324 -21.10 5.31 24.46
C ASP A 324 -21.35 4.35 23.28
N SER A 325 -21.17 4.82 22.04
CA SER A 325 -21.46 4.06 20.82
C SER A 325 -20.39 4.27 19.74
N CYS A 326 -19.18 3.76 19.97
CA CYS A 326 -18.07 3.90 19.03
C CYS A 326 -17.19 2.64 18.97
N CYS A 327 -16.43 2.53 17.89
CA CYS A 327 -15.44 1.49 17.72
C CYS A 327 -14.06 2.07 17.43
N TYR A 328 -13.02 1.50 18.05
CA TYR A 328 -11.63 1.74 17.67
C TYR A 328 -10.95 0.42 17.31
N VAL A 329 -10.01 0.49 16.37
CA VAL A 329 -9.16 -0.60 15.94
C VAL A 329 -7.71 -0.22 16.25
N LEU A 330 -6.97 -1.08 16.94
CA LEU A 330 -5.53 -0.91 17.19
C LEU A 330 -4.75 -1.96 16.40
N MET A 331 -3.89 -1.51 15.49
CA MET A 331 -3.10 -2.37 14.61
C MET A 331 -1.84 -2.91 15.30
N GLU A 332 -1.17 -3.87 14.65
CA GLU A 332 0.06 -4.51 15.13
C GLU A 332 1.21 -3.51 15.35
N ASP A 333 1.28 -2.47 14.50
CA ASP A 333 2.27 -1.39 14.54
C ASP A 333 1.94 -0.29 15.56
N LYS A 334 0.89 -0.50 16.38
CA LYS A 334 0.38 0.45 17.38
C LYS A 334 -0.24 1.73 16.79
N SER A 335 -0.57 1.73 15.50
CA SER A 335 -1.47 2.72 14.92
C SER A 335 -2.93 2.44 15.31
N ILE A 336 -3.69 3.50 15.57
CA ILE A 336 -5.10 3.41 15.93
C ILE A 336 -5.96 4.01 14.81
N LEU A 337 -7.03 3.30 14.50
CA LEU A 337 -8.04 3.65 13.53
C LEU A 337 -9.39 3.81 14.23
N GLY A 338 -10.01 4.97 14.09
CA GLY A 338 -11.36 5.22 14.60
C GLY A 338 -11.61 6.68 15.00
N PRO A 339 -12.82 7.02 15.48
CA PRO A 339 -13.93 6.09 15.72
C PRO A 339 -14.56 5.59 14.40
N LEU A 340 -14.74 4.28 14.26
CA LEU A 340 -15.46 3.71 13.12
C LEU A 340 -16.97 3.95 13.26
N GLY A 341 -17.63 4.23 12.13
CA GLY A 341 -19.06 4.61 12.08
C GLY A 341 -19.31 6.13 12.06
N CYS A 342 -18.25 6.94 12.02
CA CYS A 342 -18.30 8.37 11.68
C CYS A 342 -18.04 8.57 10.17
N ALA A 343 -18.49 9.70 9.61
CA ALA A 343 -18.43 9.97 8.16
C ALA A 343 -17.02 9.90 7.55
N LYS A 344 -15.95 10.00 8.35
CA LYS A 344 -14.57 9.70 7.95
C LYS A 344 -13.77 9.13 9.15
N PRO A 345 -13.15 7.95 9.04
CA PRO A 345 -12.28 7.43 10.09
C PRO A 345 -11.00 8.25 10.19
N VAL A 346 -10.38 8.26 11.38
CA VAL A 346 -9.12 8.98 11.65
C VAL A 346 -8.05 7.95 11.99
N HIS A 347 -6.89 8.09 11.35
CA HIS A 347 -5.75 7.20 11.51
C HIS A 347 -4.58 7.96 12.15
N TYR A 348 -4.05 7.48 13.28
CA TYR A 348 -2.88 8.11 13.92
C TYR A 348 -2.09 7.10 14.77
N GLU A 349 -0.81 7.38 15.00
CA GLU A 349 0.05 6.53 15.83
C GLU A 349 -0.08 6.86 17.33
N LEU A 350 -0.07 5.82 18.19
CA LEU A 350 -0.07 5.99 19.64
C LEU A 350 1.31 6.27 20.24
N ALA A 351 2.37 6.19 19.43
CA ALA A 351 3.73 6.56 19.80
C ALA A 351 4.31 7.55 18.79
N THR A 352 5.27 8.36 19.21
CA THR A 352 6.01 9.23 18.30
C THR A 352 7.43 9.41 18.77
N THR A 353 8.37 9.25 17.86
CA THR A 353 9.78 9.65 18.01
C THR A 353 10.09 10.94 17.26
N ASP A 354 9.10 11.51 16.56
CA ASP A 354 9.23 12.77 15.85
C ASP A 354 9.46 13.92 16.84
N LYS A 355 10.69 14.44 16.83
CA LYS A 355 11.15 15.51 17.71
C LYS A 355 10.32 16.78 17.54
N LYS A 356 9.86 17.10 16.32
CA LYS A 356 9.03 18.28 16.08
C LYS A 356 7.67 18.13 16.74
N VAL A 357 7.02 16.97 16.60
CA VAL A 357 5.71 16.70 17.24
C VAL A 357 5.82 16.71 18.76
N LEU A 358 6.94 16.22 19.33
CA LEU A 358 7.19 16.24 20.76
C LEU A 358 7.38 17.68 21.29
N GLU A 359 8.24 18.47 20.66
CA GLU A 359 8.48 19.88 21.02
C GLU A 359 7.19 20.71 20.89
N GLN A 360 6.40 20.49 19.83
CA GLN A 360 5.13 21.17 19.60
C GLN A 360 4.06 20.79 20.63
N ALA A 361 4.00 19.51 21.03
CA ALA A 361 3.06 19.06 22.04
C ALA A 361 3.40 19.61 23.43
N GLU A 362 4.69 19.67 23.77
CA GLU A 362 5.19 20.27 25.02
C GLU A 362 4.89 21.77 25.07
N ALA A 363 5.22 22.51 24.01
CA ALA A 363 4.88 23.94 23.89
C ALA A 363 3.36 24.17 23.99
N ALA A 364 2.56 23.21 23.52
CA ALA A 364 1.12 23.26 23.57
C ALA A 364 0.49 22.85 24.90
N GLY A 365 1.24 22.24 25.82
CA GLY A 365 0.70 21.69 27.07
C GLY A 365 -0.34 20.58 26.83
N ILE A 366 -0.20 19.82 25.75
CA ILE A 366 -1.07 18.68 25.40
C ILE A 366 -0.21 17.44 25.13
N SER A 367 -0.79 16.25 25.20
CA SER A 367 -0.03 15.05 24.84
C SER A 367 0.26 15.02 23.34
N SER A 368 1.43 14.51 22.96
CA SER A 368 1.82 14.30 21.56
C SER A 368 0.83 13.44 20.77
N ILE A 369 0.18 12.49 21.46
CA ILE A 369 -0.93 11.69 20.93
C ILE A 369 -2.17 12.55 20.62
N SER A 370 -2.50 13.51 21.50
CA SER A 370 -3.63 14.42 21.27
C SER A 370 -3.36 15.35 20.08
N LEU A 371 -2.12 15.83 19.93
CA LEU A 371 -1.69 16.62 18.79
C LEU A 371 -1.78 15.82 17.48
N LYS A 372 -1.18 14.62 17.42
CA LYS A 372 -1.29 13.70 16.26
C LYS A 372 -2.75 13.43 15.89
N ARG A 373 -3.62 13.19 16.87
CA ARG A 373 -5.05 12.96 16.64
C ARG A 373 -5.73 14.13 15.93
N VAL A 374 -5.39 15.38 16.30
CA VAL A 374 -5.97 16.58 15.69
C VAL A 374 -5.46 16.78 14.27
N ILE A 375 -4.15 16.63 14.06
CA ILE A 375 -3.55 16.67 12.71
C ILE A 375 -4.24 15.63 11.80
N ALA A 376 -4.44 14.41 12.29
CA ALA A 376 -5.10 13.35 11.54
C ALA A 376 -6.59 13.65 11.26
N CYS A 377 -7.33 14.20 12.23
CA CYS A 377 -8.73 14.63 12.01
C CYS A 377 -8.82 15.73 10.94
N MET A 378 -7.86 16.65 10.95
CA MET A 378 -7.78 17.73 9.97
C MET A 378 -7.44 17.24 8.57
N ALA A 379 -6.44 16.36 8.45
CA ALA A 379 -6.12 15.71 7.19
C ALA A 379 -7.34 14.97 6.62
N SER A 380 -8.10 14.29 7.49
CA SER A 380 -9.34 13.61 7.13
C SER A 380 -10.45 14.56 6.63
N LEU A 381 -10.58 15.76 7.21
CA LEU A 381 -11.56 16.76 6.75
C LEU A 381 -11.33 17.19 5.30
N GLY A 382 -10.06 17.30 4.87
CA GLY A 382 -9.68 17.75 3.53
C GLY A 382 -10.08 19.20 3.24
N LYS A 383 -10.29 20.02 4.28
CA LYS A 383 -10.63 21.44 4.19
C LYS A 383 -9.45 22.28 4.67
N GLU A 384 -9.18 23.40 4.01
CA GLU A 384 -8.17 24.36 4.49
C GLU A 384 -8.57 25.06 5.79
N THR A 385 -9.88 25.20 6.04
CA THR A 385 -10.43 25.84 7.22
C THR A 385 -11.51 24.95 7.83
N PHE A 386 -11.63 24.99 9.16
CA PHE A 386 -12.54 24.13 9.91
C PHE A 386 -13.10 24.84 11.13
N SER A 387 -14.28 24.44 11.59
CA SER A 387 -14.88 24.91 12.84
C SER A 387 -14.76 23.87 13.95
N ALA A 388 -14.98 24.28 15.19
CA ALA A 388 -15.11 23.33 16.31
C ALA A 388 -16.24 22.31 16.08
N ASN A 389 -17.26 22.66 15.28
CA ASN A 389 -18.36 21.77 14.93
C ASN A 389 -17.98 20.71 13.90
N ASP A 390 -17.00 20.98 13.03
CA ASP A 390 -16.44 19.98 12.12
C ASP A 390 -15.54 18.98 12.88
N LEU A 391 -14.80 19.48 13.86
CA LEU A 391 -13.77 18.71 14.55
C LEU A 391 -14.31 17.88 15.73
N ALA A 392 -15.32 18.37 16.46
CA ALA A 392 -15.86 17.69 17.63
C ALA A 392 -16.38 16.26 17.34
N PRO A 393 -17.15 16.00 16.25
CA PRO A 393 -17.59 14.66 15.89
C PRO A 393 -16.43 13.72 15.55
N LEU A 394 -15.37 14.22 14.91
CA LEU A 394 -14.20 13.42 14.52
C LEU A 394 -13.31 13.07 15.70
N LEU A 395 -13.15 14.00 16.64
CA LEU A 395 -12.43 13.77 17.89
C LEU A 395 -13.23 12.93 18.90
N GLY A 396 -14.55 12.77 18.70
CA GLY A 396 -15.44 12.09 19.63
C GLY A 396 -15.57 12.78 20.99
N VAL A 397 -15.37 14.11 21.05
CA VAL A 397 -15.44 14.90 22.29
C VAL A 397 -16.50 15.99 22.18
N SER A 398 -16.91 16.55 23.32
CA SER A 398 -17.91 17.63 23.33
C SER A 398 -17.43 18.88 22.57
N LEU A 399 -18.36 19.67 22.05
CA LEU A 399 -18.06 20.98 21.43
C LEU A 399 -17.28 21.89 22.37
N ARG A 400 -17.60 21.88 23.67
CA ARG A 400 -16.92 22.67 24.69
C ARG A 400 -15.46 22.25 24.85
N SER A 401 -15.19 20.94 24.88
CA SER A 401 -13.83 20.39 24.95
C SER A 401 -13.03 20.77 23.71
N THR A 402 -13.67 20.73 22.53
CA THR A 402 -13.06 21.09 21.24
C THR A 402 -12.70 22.58 21.21
N HIS A 403 -13.59 23.47 21.64
CA HIS A 403 -13.29 24.90 21.75
C HIS A 403 -12.14 25.20 22.71
N ARG A 404 -12.10 24.55 23.88
CA ARG A 404 -11.00 24.72 24.84
C ARG A 404 -9.66 24.34 24.20
N PHE A 405 -9.65 23.22 23.50
CA PHE A 405 -8.46 22.69 22.85
C PHE A 405 -7.99 23.58 21.68
N LEU A 406 -8.90 24.07 20.83
CA LEU A 406 -8.56 24.96 19.73
C LEU A 406 -8.06 26.33 20.21
N ASN A 407 -8.61 26.86 21.30
CA ASN A 407 -8.11 28.10 21.90
C ASN A 407 -6.71 27.93 22.49
N GLN A 408 -6.41 26.76 23.07
CA GLN A 408 -5.07 26.43 23.57
C GLN A 408 -4.06 26.35 22.40
N LEU A 409 -4.43 25.69 21.30
CA LEU A 409 -3.60 25.65 20.08
C LEU A 409 -3.45 27.02 19.40
N ALA A 410 -4.45 27.89 19.53
CA ALA A 410 -4.36 29.25 19.00
C ALA A 410 -3.46 30.16 19.84
N GLY A 411 -3.47 30.02 21.16
CA GLY A 411 -2.62 30.82 22.06
C GLY A 411 -1.11 30.61 21.87
N ILE A 412 -0.73 29.48 21.29
CA ILE A 412 0.66 29.07 21.00
C ILE A 412 1.03 29.16 19.51
N GLY A 413 0.10 29.63 18.67
CA GLY A 413 0.35 29.88 17.25
C GLY A 413 0.25 28.68 16.30
N TYR A 414 -0.19 27.49 16.76
CA TYR A 414 -0.37 26.32 15.86
C TYR A 414 -1.69 26.35 15.09
N VAL A 415 -2.68 27.10 15.59
CA VAL A 415 -3.96 27.30 14.93
C VAL A 415 -4.26 28.80 14.85
N GLN A 416 -4.65 29.29 13.69
CA GLN A 416 -5.06 30.68 13.50
C GLN A 416 -6.58 30.77 13.36
N VAL A 417 -7.20 31.75 14.02
CA VAL A 417 -8.59 32.13 13.73
C VAL A 417 -8.59 32.93 12.42
N VAL A 418 -9.20 32.37 11.37
CA VAL A 418 -9.19 32.93 10.01
C VAL A 418 -10.53 33.54 9.60
N GLY A 419 -11.57 33.37 10.42
CA GLY A 419 -12.86 34.01 10.16
C GLY A 419 -13.98 33.53 11.06
N GLU A 420 -15.20 33.96 10.75
CA GLU A 420 -16.42 33.53 11.40
C GLU A 420 -17.49 33.14 10.37
N GLU A 421 -18.15 32.00 10.58
CA GLU A 421 -19.24 31.50 9.75
C GLU A 421 -20.59 31.68 10.48
N LYS A 422 -21.57 32.30 9.82
CA LYS A 422 -22.97 32.38 10.29
C LYS A 422 -23.87 31.55 9.38
N LEU A 423 -24.39 30.44 9.91
CA LEU A 423 -25.31 29.55 9.19
C LEU A 423 -26.78 30.02 9.24
N THR A 424 -27.13 30.88 10.20
CA THR A 424 -28.50 31.40 10.41
C THR A 424 -28.47 32.85 10.91
N THR A 425 -29.57 33.59 10.71
CA THR A 425 -29.77 34.97 11.21
C THR A 425 -29.89 35.06 12.75
N LYS A 426 -30.07 33.94 13.44
CA LYS A 426 -30.04 33.82 14.91
C LYS A 426 -29.05 32.75 15.33
N GLY A 427 -28.13 33.10 16.25
CA GLY A 427 -27.10 32.20 16.82
C GLY A 427 -25.73 32.89 16.95
N ARG A 428 -24.86 32.37 17.84
CA ARG A 428 -23.48 32.85 17.96
C ARG A 428 -22.69 32.41 16.71
N PRO A 429 -21.93 33.30 16.05
CA PRO A 429 -21.08 32.94 14.92
C PRO A 429 -20.10 31.81 15.27
N ARG A 430 -19.85 30.90 14.32
CA ARG A 430 -18.88 29.81 14.46
C ARG A 430 -17.50 30.33 14.06
N GLN A 431 -16.52 30.21 14.94
CA GLN A 431 -15.14 30.55 14.59
C GLN A 431 -14.57 29.51 13.61
N LEU A 432 -13.93 30.01 12.55
CA LEU A 432 -13.17 29.23 11.59
C LEU A 432 -11.68 29.31 11.94
N TYR A 433 -11.06 28.14 11.91
CA TYR A 433 -9.68 27.92 12.28
C TYR A 433 -8.90 27.40 11.07
N LYS A 434 -7.61 27.75 10.98
CA LYS A 434 -6.64 27.21 10.02
C LYS A 434 -5.41 26.72 10.79
N LEU A 435 -4.90 25.54 10.43
CA LEU A 435 -3.68 25.00 11.03
C LEU A 435 -2.46 25.64 10.36
N LEU A 436 -1.43 25.92 11.16
CA LEU A 436 -0.17 26.52 10.72
C LEU A 436 1.03 25.56 10.88
N LEU A 437 0.75 24.26 11.07
CA LEU A 437 1.76 23.20 11.30
C LEU A 437 2.43 22.72 10.02
#